data_AF-C0W3Q1-F1
#
_entry.id   AF-C0W3Q1-F1
#
_cell.length_a   1.000
_cell.length_b   1.000
_cell.length_c   1.000
_cell.angle_alpha   90.00
_cell.angle_beta   90.00
_cell.angle_gamma   90.00
#
_symmetry.space_group_name_H-M   'P 1'
#
loop_
_entity.id
_entity.type
_entity.pdbx_description
1 polymer ?
#
loop_
_entity_poly.entity_id
_entity_poly.type
_entity_poly.pdbx_seq_one_letter_code
_entity_poly.pdbx_strand_id
1 'polypeptide(L)'
;SQLPAGIALLDAPDVDSVVDDNRALAATLLASADLWVFVTTAARYADAVPWRHLREAAQRDVTVAVVLNRVPAQAQEVEEDLRSRLGAAGLEDCPVFVIPETARDGDGLLAPDEVEPVRSWLWSLAADAQARRQVARRTVHGALEAAVAQASHVGDALESQETQRQELAQEAQACHERAGRRVAEAVSDGTLLRGEVLARWQDLVGTGQWLRGLERQVSRLRDRVSAALLGRPTPAAQVGEAIESSVVDLLVAEAGGAASQTLRSWRRVGTLPSRTGQAAQWGAGEEDLRERAGELVRGWQAGVLEMVRAEGTDRRLTARVLSYGVGGVGVALMVLVFAHTGGLSGAEVGIAGGTALVAQRLLEAVFGDQAMRTMAKRAYDDLMRRVQELLATQQRAVLKTLPSSAPESGLLREHVRGVEVAVQEWR
;
A
#
# COMPACT_ATOMS: atom_id res chain seq x y z
N SER A 1 27.65 53.29 26.28
CA SER A 1 27.00 52.09 25.69
C SER A 1 28.01 50.96 25.60
N GLN A 2 28.11 50.14 26.65
CA GLN A 2 28.83 48.86 26.58
C GLN A 2 27.92 47.81 27.19
N LEU A 3 27.63 46.75 26.43
CA LEU A 3 26.97 45.56 26.96
C LEU A 3 27.97 44.80 27.85
N PRO A 4 27.53 44.24 28.98
CA PRO A 4 28.40 43.43 29.82
C PRO A 4 28.83 42.17 29.06
N ALA A 5 30.05 41.69 29.34
CA ALA A 5 30.53 40.45 28.75
C ALA A 5 29.61 39.27 29.14
N GLY A 6 29.29 38.41 28.18
CA GLY A 6 28.43 37.24 28.39
C GLY A 6 26.98 37.39 27.94
N ILE A 7 26.58 38.54 27.40
CA ILE A 7 25.30 38.73 26.70
C ILE A 7 25.56 39.36 25.33
N ALA A 8 24.85 38.87 24.31
CA ALA A 8 24.70 39.54 23.03
C ALA A 8 23.21 39.86 22.83
N LEU A 9 22.90 41.08 22.39
CA LEU A 9 21.55 41.46 21.99
C LEU A 9 21.47 41.43 20.46
N LEU A 10 20.47 40.71 19.97
CA LEU A 10 20.17 40.58 18.56
C LEU A 10 18.78 41.18 18.35
N ASP A 11 18.70 42.25 17.56
CA ASP A 11 17.43 42.82 17.18
C ASP A 11 16.81 41.96 16.08
N ALA A 12 15.61 41.45 16.34
CA ALA A 12 14.91 40.58 15.40
C ALA A 12 13.95 41.41 14.53
N PRO A 13 13.78 41.08 13.24
CA PRO A 13 12.70 41.65 12.45
C PRO A 13 11.33 41.38 13.08
N ASP A 14 10.36 42.23 12.78
CA ASP A 14 8.98 42.06 13.25
C ASP A 14 8.42 40.67 12.92
N VAL A 15 7.92 39.97 13.94
CA VAL A 15 7.37 38.60 13.82
C VAL A 15 6.10 38.53 12.96
N ASP A 16 5.41 39.66 12.79
CA ASP A 16 4.23 39.83 11.96
C ASP A 16 4.52 40.50 10.60
N SER A 17 5.80 40.54 10.19
CA SER A 17 6.20 41.12 8.90
C SER A 17 5.49 40.46 7.71
N VAL A 18 5.00 41.27 6.78
CA VAL A 18 4.43 40.79 5.52
C VAL A 18 5.50 40.27 4.54
N VAL A 19 6.77 40.55 4.81
CA VAL A 19 7.91 40.11 4.00
C VAL A 19 8.36 38.73 4.46
N ASP A 20 8.32 37.75 3.56
CA ASP A 20 8.61 36.35 3.86
C ASP A 20 10.02 36.13 4.44
N ASP A 21 11.03 36.78 3.87
CA ASP A 21 12.42 36.70 4.32
C ASP A 21 12.60 37.21 5.76
N ASN A 22 11.88 38.27 6.12
CA ASN A 22 11.93 38.82 7.48
C ASN A 22 11.30 37.86 8.49
N ARG A 23 10.19 37.20 8.13
CA ARG A 23 9.60 36.17 9.00
C ARG A 23 10.51 34.96 9.16
N ALA A 24 11.17 34.51 8.10
CA ALA A 24 12.11 33.40 8.16
C ALA A 24 13.34 33.74 9.04
N LEU A 25 13.87 34.96 8.91
CA LEU A 25 14.97 35.44 9.73
C LEU A 25 14.56 35.57 11.20
N ALA A 26 13.40 36.18 11.49
CA ALA A 26 12.86 36.29 12.85
C ALA A 26 12.68 34.90 13.49
N ALA A 27 12.09 33.95 12.77
CA ALA A 27 11.94 32.57 13.26
C ALA A 27 13.28 31.89 13.56
N THR A 28 14.30 32.13 12.73
CA THR A 28 15.64 31.58 12.93
C THR A 28 16.31 32.17 14.17
N LEU A 29 16.23 33.49 14.36
CA LEU A 29 16.78 34.17 15.54
C LEU A 29 16.08 33.71 16.82
N LEU A 30 14.75 33.62 16.79
CA LEU A 30 13.95 33.15 17.92
C LEU A 30 14.27 31.69 18.29
N ALA A 31 14.49 30.82 17.31
CA ALA A 31 14.88 29.43 17.55
C ALA A 31 16.32 29.26 18.06
N SER A 32 17.18 30.25 17.86
CA SER A 32 18.61 30.19 18.22
C SER A 32 18.93 30.93 19.52
N ALA A 33 17.99 31.71 20.06
CA ALA A 33 18.20 32.53 21.25
C ALA A 33 17.91 31.75 22.54
N ASP A 34 18.80 31.87 23.54
CA ASP A 34 18.59 31.30 24.87
C ASP A 34 17.48 32.03 25.65
N LEU A 35 17.25 33.30 25.34
CA LEU A 35 16.33 34.20 26.03
C LEU A 35 15.66 35.17 25.05
N TRP A 36 14.39 35.44 25.25
CA TRP A 36 13.63 36.43 24.46
C TRP A 36 13.30 37.66 25.29
N VAL A 37 13.53 38.85 24.71
CA VAL A 37 12.98 40.11 25.22
C VAL A 37 11.85 40.52 24.29
N PHE A 38 10.62 40.21 24.70
CA PHE A 38 9.43 40.45 23.91
C PHE A 38 8.90 41.87 24.18
N VAL A 39 8.99 42.74 23.18
CA VAL A 39 8.54 44.14 23.28
C VAL A 39 7.16 44.27 22.67
N THR A 40 6.21 44.81 23.42
CA THR A 40 4.88 45.15 22.93
C THR A 40 4.46 46.54 23.42
N THR A 41 3.30 47.03 22.97
CA THR A 41 2.75 48.32 23.41
C THR A 41 1.43 48.14 24.13
N ALA A 42 1.04 49.11 24.96
CA ALA A 42 -0.26 49.12 25.62
C ALA A 42 -1.47 49.00 24.65
N ALA A 43 -1.29 49.39 23.38
CA ALA A 43 -2.33 49.27 22.36
C ALA A 43 -2.38 47.91 21.64
N ARG A 44 -1.30 47.12 21.69
CA ARG A 44 -1.13 45.88 20.90
C ARG A 44 -0.80 44.64 21.72
N TYR A 45 -0.70 44.78 23.05
CA TYR A 45 -0.35 43.66 23.93
C TYR A 45 -1.33 42.48 23.86
N ALA A 46 -2.56 42.69 23.38
CA ALA A 46 -3.58 41.66 23.24
C ALA A 46 -3.67 41.05 21.81
N ASP A 47 -2.78 41.43 20.89
CA ASP A 47 -2.84 40.99 19.49
C ASP A 47 -2.56 39.50 19.32
N ALA A 48 -3.37 38.81 18.49
CA ALA A 48 -3.33 37.36 18.40
C ALA A 48 -2.03 36.77 17.82
N VAL A 49 -1.38 37.47 16.88
CA VAL A 49 -0.18 36.96 16.17
C VAL A 49 1.02 36.84 17.10
N PRO A 50 1.42 37.88 17.87
CA PRO A 50 2.53 37.75 18.82
C PRO A 50 2.27 36.74 19.95
N TRP A 51 1.01 36.62 20.41
CA TRP A 51 0.63 35.62 21.41
C TRP A 51 0.83 34.17 20.96
N ARG A 52 0.81 33.88 19.65
CA ARG A 52 1.17 32.55 19.15
C ARG A 52 2.63 32.23 19.45
N HIS A 53 3.53 33.19 19.23
CA HIS A 53 4.96 33.01 19.50
C HIS A 53 5.28 32.91 21.00
N LEU A 54 4.59 33.68 21.86
CA LEU A 54 4.73 33.53 23.30
C LEU A 54 4.30 32.14 23.80
N ARG A 55 3.21 31.58 23.26
CA ARG A 55 2.80 30.20 23.58
C ARG A 55 3.79 29.15 23.07
N GLU A 56 4.34 29.33 21.88
CA GLU A 56 5.40 28.46 21.35
C GLU A 56 6.67 28.52 22.22
N ALA A 57 7.05 29.70 22.71
CA ALA A 57 8.15 29.88 23.64
C ALA A 57 7.90 29.16 24.97
N ALA A 58 6.70 29.31 25.54
CA ALA A 58 6.30 28.61 26.76
C ALA A 58 6.31 27.08 26.60
N GLN A 59 5.82 26.56 25.48
CA GLN A 59 5.84 25.12 25.18
C GLN A 59 7.26 24.54 25.06
N ARG A 60 8.23 25.37 24.66
CA ARG A 60 9.65 25.01 24.55
C ARG A 60 10.46 25.43 25.78
N ASP A 61 9.79 25.86 26.83
CA ASP A 61 10.38 26.32 28.08
C ASP A 61 11.47 27.40 27.90
N VAL A 62 11.30 28.26 26.88
CA VAL A 62 12.23 29.37 26.60
C VAL A 62 12.07 30.44 27.68
N THR A 63 13.18 31.00 28.14
CA THR A 63 13.13 32.12 29.08
C THR A 63 12.67 33.38 28.34
N VAL A 64 11.56 33.97 28.78
CA VAL A 64 10.99 35.19 28.20
C VAL A 64 11.02 36.31 29.25
N ALA A 65 11.29 37.53 28.80
CA ALA A 65 11.01 38.78 29.50
C ALA A 65 10.12 39.65 28.62
N VAL A 66 9.12 40.33 29.19
CA VAL A 66 8.23 41.21 28.43
C VAL A 66 8.50 42.67 28.77
N VAL A 67 8.61 43.50 27.74
CA VAL A 67 8.64 44.96 27.86
C VAL A 67 7.32 45.50 27.34
N LEU A 68 6.49 46.01 28.24
CA LEU A 68 5.26 46.73 27.91
C LEU A 68 5.58 48.21 27.73
N ASN A 69 5.72 48.62 26.48
CA ASN A 69 6.13 49.96 26.10
C ASN A 69 4.95 50.90 25.86
N ARG A 70 5.22 52.21 25.92
CA ARG A 70 4.25 53.29 25.64
C ARG A 70 2.98 53.14 26.49
N VAL A 71 3.13 52.98 27.80
CA VAL A 71 2.00 52.91 28.73
C VAL A 71 1.54 54.32 29.10
N PRO A 72 0.29 54.73 28.74
CA PRO A 72 -0.26 56.00 29.17
C PRO A 72 -0.40 56.05 30.70
N ALA A 73 -0.26 57.23 31.30
CA ALA A 73 -0.36 57.40 32.75
C ALA A 73 -1.69 56.91 33.35
N GLN A 74 -2.76 56.87 32.55
CA GLN A 74 -4.10 56.43 32.96
C GLN A 74 -4.36 54.93 32.72
N ALA A 75 -3.41 54.17 32.18
CA ALA A 75 -3.61 52.79 31.70
C ALA A 75 -2.92 51.73 32.58
N GLN A 76 -2.94 51.89 33.90
CA GLN A 76 -2.27 50.99 34.84
C GLN A 76 -2.88 49.57 34.84
N GLU A 77 -4.16 49.44 34.50
CA GLU A 77 -4.88 48.16 34.40
C GLU A 77 -4.31 47.23 33.30
N VAL A 78 -3.59 47.78 32.32
CA VAL A 78 -3.02 47.02 31.19
C VAL A 78 -1.92 46.07 31.65
N GLU A 79 -1.11 46.46 32.64
CA GLU A 79 -0.07 45.58 33.18
C GLU A 79 -0.68 44.36 33.86
N GLU A 80 -1.74 44.57 34.65
CA GLU A 80 -2.44 43.50 35.36
C GLU A 80 -3.08 42.51 34.39
N ASP A 81 -3.77 43.00 33.35
CA ASP A 81 -4.33 42.12 32.30
C ASP A 81 -3.25 41.35 31.55
N LEU A 82 -2.12 42.01 31.21
CA LEU A 82 -0.99 41.33 30.56
C LEU A 82 -0.41 40.21 31.44
N ARG A 83 -0.16 40.47 32.72
CA ARG A 83 0.35 39.46 33.67
C ARG A 83 -0.61 38.28 33.80
N SER A 84 -1.92 38.54 33.88
CA SER A 84 -2.95 37.52 33.91
C SER A 84 -2.91 36.62 32.67
N ARG A 85 -2.81 37.21 31.48
CA ARG A 85 -2.68 36.46 30.21
C ARG A 85 -1.38 35.67 30.11
N LEU A 86 -0.27 36.21 30.61
CA LEU A 86 1.01 35.52 30.63
C LEU A 86 0.93 34.28 31.53
N GLY A 87 0.33 34.40 32.71
CA GLY A 87 0.06 33.26 33.58
C GLY A 87 -0.80 32.20 32.90
N ALA A 88 -1.90 32.60 32.25
CA ALA A 88 -2.75 31.69 31.49
C ALA A 88 -2.03 31.00 30.31
N ALA A 89 -0.94 31.58 29.81
CA ALA A 89 -0.10 31.02 28.75
C ALA A 89 1.09 30.18 29.25
N GLY A 90 1.25 30.00 30.58
CA GLY A 90 2.37 29.27 31.17
C GLY A 90 3.65 30.10 31.34
N LEU A 91 3.53 31.43 31.36
CA LEU A 91 4.63 32.39 31.53
C LEU A 91 4.46 33.21 32.82
N GLU A 92 3.96 32.61 33.89
CA GLU A 92 3.71 33.27 35.18
C GLU A 92 4.95 33.90 35.84
N ASP A 93 6.12 33.28 35.68
CA ASP A 93 7.40 33.78 36.22
C ASP A 93 8.11 34.78 35.30
N CYS A 94 7.49 35.16 34.18
CA CYS A 94 8.07 36.06 33.20
C CYS A 94 8.17 37.50 33.77
N PRO A 95 9.36 38.11 33.84
CA PRO A 95 9.48 39.49 34.27
C PRO A 95 8.81 40.43 33.26
N VAL A 96 7.95 41.32 33.77
CA VAL A 96 7.28 42.36 32.99
C VAL A 96 7.87 43.71 33.38
N PHE A 97 8.41 44.43 32.39
CA PHE A 97 8.96 45.76 32.53
C PHE A 97 8.04 46.78 31.85
N VAL A 98 7.56 47.75 32.61
CA VAL A 98 6.66 48.80 32.11
C VAL A 98 7.45 50.06 31.78
N ILE A 99 7.32 50.53 30.54
CA ILE A 99 7.91 51.79 30.09
C ILE A 99 6.76 52.79 29.82
N PRO A 100 6.71 53.92 30.54
CA PRO A 100 5.66 54.92 30.34
C PRO A 100 5.78 55.57 28.95
N GLU A 101 4.67 56.12 28.45
CA GLU A 101 4.69 56.92 27.23
C GLU A 101 5.27 58.32 27.52
N THR A 102 6.51 58.54 27.11
CA THR A 102 7.25 59.79 27.34
C THR A 102 7.91 60.34 26.08
N ALA A 103 8.37 61.59 26.15
CA ALA A 103 9.11 62.22 25.08
C ALA A 103 10.52 61.63 24.97
N ARG A 104 10.96 61.39 23.73
CA ARG A 104 12.32 60.94 23.43
C ARG A 104 13.29 62.11 23.46
N ASP A 105 14.56 61.83 23.71
CA ASP A 105 15.63 62.83 23.66
C ASP A 105 15.95 63.27 22.22
N GLY A 106 16.96 64.14 22.07
CA GLY A 106 17.38 64.69 20.77
C GLY A 106 17.91 63.64 19.77
N ASP A 107 18.30 62.47 20.25
CA ASP A 107 18.77 61.34 19.43
C ASP A 107 17.66 60.29 19.22
N GLY A 108 16.44 60.56 19.71
CA GLY A 108 15.29 59.67 19.58
C GLY A 108 15.30 58.50 20.57
N LEU A 109 16.09 58.58 21.66
CA LEU A 109 16.20 57.56 22.70
C LEU A 109 15.30 57.88 23.90
N LEU A 110 14.99 56.84 24.67
CA LEU A 110 14.31 56.97 25.97
C LEU A 110 15.28 57.45 27.04
N ALA A 111 14.76 58.08 28.10
CA ALA A 111 15.61 58.52 29.20
C ALA A 111 16.25 57.29 29.89
N PRO A 112 17.53 57.37 30.32
CA PRO A 112 18.21 56.23 30.93
C PRO A 112 17.48 55.62 32.14
N ASP A 113 16.78 56.43 32.92
CA ASP A 113 16.04 56.01 34.10
C ASP A 113 14.81 55.15 33.75
N GLU A 114 14.21 55.34 32.57
CA GLU A 114 13.02 54.61 32.13
C GLU A 114 13.34 53.17 31.71
N VAL A 115 14.53 52.97 31.15
CA VAL A 115 15.02 51.64 30.73
C VAL A 115 15.89 50.97 31.79
N GLU A 116 16.13 51.64 32.92
CA GLU A 116 16.99 51.15 33.99
C GLU A 116 16.56 49.78 34.53
N PRO A 117 15.26 49.48 34.77
CA PRO A 117 14.86 48.16 35.24
C PRO A 117 15.25 47.02 34.29
N VAL A 118 15.05 47.22 32.99
CA VAL A 118 15.43 46.24 31.94
C VAL A 118 16.95 46.09 31.90
N ARG A 119 17.67 47.22 31.97
CA ARG A 119 19.14 47.23 31.97
C ARG A 119 19.70 46.51 33.19
N SER A 120 19.25 46.85 34.38
CA SER A 120 19.65 46.22 35.65
C SER A 120 19.41 44.71 35.63
N TRP A 121 18.26 44.26 35.11
CA TRP A 121 17.98 42.82 34.98
C TRP A 121 18.96 42.12 34.03
N LEU A 122 19.18 42.65 32.81
CA LEU A 122 20.16 42.09 31.87
C LEU A 122 21.59 42.08 32.46
N TRP A 123 21.97 43.13 33.19
CA TRP A 123 23.28 43.20 33.85
C TRP A 123 23.43 42.19 34.98
N SER A 124 22.37 41.96 35.77
CA SER A 124 22.37 40.94 36.82
C SER A 124 22.55 39.53 36.22
N LEU A 125 21.86 39.24 35.11
CA LEU A 125 22.00 38.00 34.37
C LEU A 125 23.41 37.86 33.77
N ALA A 126 23.99 38.94 33.23
CA ALA A 126 25.35 38.94 32.70
C ALA A 126 26.43 38.74 33.77
N ALA A 127 26.19 39.21 35.00
CA ALA A 127 27.11 39.01 36.11
C ALA A 127 27.08 37.57 36.66
N ASP A 128 25.94 36.89 36.57
CA ASP A 128 25.74 35.56 37.13
C ASP A 128 25.94 34.43 36.09
N ALA A 129 27.11 33.78 36.15
CA ALA A 129 27.44 32.66 35.27
C ALA A 129 26.59 31.40 35.52
N GLN A 130 26.02 31.23 36.71
CA GLN A 130 25.10 30.14 37.00
C GLN A 130 23.72 30.42 36.40
N ALA A 131 23.20 31.63 36.58
CA ALA A 131 21.92 32.04 35.98
C ALA A 131 21.94 31.91 34.45
N ARG A 132 23.01 32.36 33.76
CA ARG A 132 23.12 32.17 32.30
C ARG A 132 23.12 30.70 31.88
N ARG A 133 23.86 29.86 32.62
CA ARG A 133 23.88 28.42 32.34
C ARG A 133 22.52 27.78 32.57
N GLN A 134 21.76 28.21 33.56
CA GLN A 134 20.41 27.73 33.80
C GLN A 134 19.46 28.14 32.66
N VAL A 135 19.51 29.38 32.20
CA VAL A 135 18.70 29.86 31.05
C VAL A 135 19.00 29.03 29.80
N ALA A 136 20.27 28.86 29.43
CA ALA A 136 20.65 28.08 28.25
C ALA A 136 20.25 26.59 28.38
N ARG A 137 20.45 25.99 29.57
CA ARG A 137 20.03 24.59 29.84
C ARG A 137 18.53 24.40 29.73
N ARG A 138 17.75 25.32 30.30
CA ARG A 138 16.28 25.29 30.27
C ARG A 138 15.77 25.30 28.83
N THR A 139 16.28 26.23 28.02
CA THR A 139 15.92 26.35 26.60
C THR A 139 16.27 25.08 25.80
N VAL A 140 17.47 24.51 26.00
CA VAL A 140 17.85 23.26 25.32
C VAL A 140 16.99 22.07 25.80
N HIS A 141 16.66 21.99 27.09
CA HIS A 141 15.81 20.94 27.65
C HIS A 141 14.40 20.99 27.07
N GLY A 142 13.75 22.15 27.09
CA GLY A 142 12.42 22.29 26.51
C GLY A 142 12.40 22.04 25.00
N ALA A 143 13.47 22.40 24.27
CA ALA A 143 13.61 22.05 22.86
C ALA A 143 13.73 20.53 22.64
N LEU A 144 14.48 19.81 23.48
CA LEU A 144 14.61 18.35 23.42
C LEU A 144 13.29 17.65 23.76
N GLU A 145 12.60 18.08 24.82
CA GLU A 145 11.29 17.54 25.19
C GLU A 145 10.26 17.74 24.07
N ALA A 146 10.22 18.93 23.46
CA ALA A 146 9.34 19.21 22.33
C ALA A 146 9.66 18.33 21.10
N ALA A 147 10.95 18.14 20.80
CA ALA A 147 11.38 17.28 19.70
C ALA A 147 11.00 15.80 19.93
N VAL A 148 11.16 15.31 21.16
CA VAL A 148 10.74 13.97 21.59
C VAL A 148 9.24 13.78 21.46
N ALA A 149 8.44 14.75 21.93
CA ALA A 149 6.98 14.69 21.82
C ALA A 149 6.53 14.66 20.36
N GLN A 150 7.13 15.51 19.53
CA GLN A 150 6.85 15.52 18.08
C GLN A 150 7.26 14.22 17.40
N ALA A 151 8.43 13.66 17.73
CA ALA A 151 8.89 12.39 17.18
C ALA A 151 7.98 11.22 17.62
N SER A 152 7.43 11.27 18.83
CA SER A 152 6.44 10.30 19.31
C SER A 152 5.16 10.34 18.47
N HIS A 153 4.63 11.54 18.18
CA HIS A 153 3.47 11.69 17.28
C HIS A 153 3.75 11.16 15.87
N VAL A 154 4.96 11.36 15.35
CA VAL A 154 5.37 10.76 14.07
C VAL A 154 5.42 9.23 14.18
N GLY A 155 5.90 8.68 15.30
CA GLY A 155 5.88 7.25 15.57
C GLY A 155 4.48 6.65 15.55
N ASP A 156 3.51 7.31 16.19
CA ASP A 156 2.10 6.88 16.18
C ASP A 156 1.51 6.93 14.77
N ALA A 157 1.82 7.97 14.00
CA ALA A 157 1.39 8.07 12.61
C ALA A 157 1.99 6.97 11.72
N LEU A 158 3.29 6.64 11.91
CA LEU A 158 3.95 5.55 11.18
C LEU A 158 3.35 4.18 11.52
N GLU A 159 3.06 3.90 12.79
CA GLU A 159 2.41 2.65 13.20
C GLU A 159 1.00 2.54 12.59
N SER A 160 0.24 3.63 12.57
CA SER A 160 -1.06 3.66 11.90
C SER A 160 -0.92 3.37 10.40
N GLN A 161 0.11 3.90 9.72
CA GLN A 161 0.37 3.62 8.30
C GLN A 161 0.78 2.15 8.08
N GLU A 162 1.61 1.59 8.95
CA GLU A 162 2.02 0.19 8.89
C GLU A 162 0.84 -0.76 9.08
N THR A 163 -0.04 -0.47 10.03
CA THR A 163 -1.28 -1.23 10.28
C THR A 163 -2.19 -1.17 9.05
N GLN A 164 -2.44 0.02 8.51
CA GLN A 164 -3.23 0.17 7.29
C GLN A 164 -2.62 -0.58 6.10
N ARG A 165 -1.29 -0.54 5.95
CA ARG A 165 -0.59 -1.29 4.90
C ARG A 165 -0.82 -2.80 5.05
N GLN A 166 -0.80 -3.33 6.27
CA GLN A 166 -1.09 -4.74 6.54
C GLN A 166 -2.53 -5.10 6.18
N GLU A 167 -3.51 -4.27 6.56
CA GLU A 167 -4.93 -4.47 6.21
C GLU A 167 -5.15 -4.47 4.69
N LEU A 168 -4.57 -3.50 3.98
CA LEU A 168 -4.65 -3.42 2.52
C LEU A 168 -4.03 -4.65 1.85
N ALA A 169 -2.93 -5.16 2.40
CA ALA A 169 -2.27 -6.37 1.91
C ALA A 169 -3.12 -7.63 2.14
N GLN A 170 -3.77 -7.74 3.30
CA GLN A 170 -4.68 -8.84 3.62
C GLN A 170 -5.92 -8.83 2.71
N GLU A 171 -6.50 -7.66 2.41
CA GLU A 171 -7.64 -7.57 1.49
C GLU A 171 -7.24 -7.95 0.05
N ALA A 172 -6.04 -7.55 -0.40
CA ALA A 172 -5.50 -7.97 -1.68
C ALA A 172 -5.33 -9.50 -1.74
N GLN A 173 -4.80 -10.11 -0.67
CA GLN A 173 -4.71 -11.57 -0.55
C GLN A 173 -6.09 -12.22 -0.64
N ALA A 174 -7.06 -11.75 0.15
CA ALA A 174 -8.40 -12.30 0.17
C ALA A 174 -9.10 -12.20 -1.19
N CYS A 175 -8.86 -11.13 -1.97
CA CYS A 175 -9.38 -10.98 -3.33
C CYS A 175 -8.83 -12.05 -4.29
N HIS A 176 -7.52 -12.30 -4.24
CA HIS A 176 -6.86 -13.29 -5.12
C HIS A 176 -7.20 -14.72 -4.71
N GLU A 177 -7.28 -15.03 -3.41
CA GLU A 177 -7.77 -16.33 -2.93
C GLU A 177 -9.21 -16.61 -3.37
N ARG A 178 -10.09 -15.59 -3.32
CA ARG A 178 -11.47 -15.69 -3.82
C ARG A 178 -11.51 -15.98 -5.32
N ALA A 179 -10.64 -15.35 -6.11
CA ALA A 179 -10.54 -15.66 -7.55
C ALA A 179 -10.06 -17.09 -7.79
N GLY A 180 -9.07 -17.57 -7.03
CA GLY A 180 -8.63 -18.97 -7.10
C GLY A 180 -9.76 -19.96 -6.80
N ARG A 181 -10.60 -19.67 -5.79
CA ARG A 181 -11.80 -20.48 -5.48
C ARG A 181 -12.82 -20.46 -6.61
N ARG A 182 -13.13 -19.29 -7.18
CA ARG A 182 -14.07 -19.18 -8.32
C ARG A 182 -13.57 -19.92 -9.58
N VAL A 183 -12.27 -19.89 -9.85
CA VAL A 183 -11.67 -20.70 -10.93
C VAL A 183 -11.83 -22.19 -10.62
N ALA A 184 -11.54 -22.63 -9.39
CA ALA A 184 -11.69 -24.02 -8.99
C ALA A 184 -13.14 -24.52 -9.08
N GLU A 185 -14.10 -23.68 -8.69
CA GLU A 185 -15.55 -23.91 -8.82
C GLU A 185 -15.97 -24.00 -10.30
N ALA A 186 -15.57 -23.03 -11.13
CA ALA A 186 -15.89 -23.02 -12.55
C ALA A 186 -15.31 -24.20 -13.33
N VAL A 187 -14.11 -24.65 -12.96
CA VAL A 187 -13.50 -25.87 -13.49
C VAL A 187 -14.27 -27.10 -13.03
N SER A 188 -14.77 -27.12 -11.79
CA SER A 188 -15.44 -28.29 -11.20
C SER A 188 -16.90 -28.47 -11.62
N ASP A 189 -17.64 -27.38 -11.79
CA ASP A 189 -19.09 -27.38 -12.05
C ASP A 189 -19.44 -27.54 -13.55
N GLY A 190 -18.42 -27.74 -14.39
CA GLY A 190 -18.57 -27.91 -15.83
C GLY A 190 -19.18 -26.71 -16.54
N THR A 191 -19.19 -25.53 -15.92
CA THR A 191 -19.64 -24.27 -16.56
C THR A 191 -18.77 -23.94 -17.77
N LEU A 192 -17.46 -24.22 -17.69
CA LEU A 192 -16.52 -24.12 -18.82
C LEU A 192 -16.88 -25.01 -20.01
N LEU A 193 -17.57 -26.14 -19.77
CA LEU A 193 -17.98 -27.03 -20.84
C LEU A 193 -19.24 -26.51 -21.53
N ARG A 194 -20.09 -25.69 -20.91
CA ARG A 194 -21.39 -25.27 -21.46
C ARG A 194 -21.22 -24.16 -22.52
N GLY A 195 -20.76 -24.51 -23.72
CA GLY A 195 -20.58 -23.56 -24.82
C GLY A 195 -19.86 -24.17 -26.02
N GLU A 196 -18.91 -23.42 -26.58
CA GLU A 196 -18.14 -23.83 -27.76
C GLU A 196 -17.38 -25.15 -27.54
N VAL A 197 -16.82 -25.38 -26.35
CA VAL A 197 -16.13 -26.64 -26.01
C VAL A 197 -17.06 -27.86 -26.15
N LEU A 198 -18.30 -27.78 -25.66
CA LEU A 198 -19.27 -28.86 -25.84
C LEU A 198 -19.62 -29.07 -27.30
N ALA A 199 -19.81 -27.98 -28.04
CA ALA A 199 -20.16 -28.04 -29.46
C ALA A 199 -19.04 -28.72 -30.26
N ARG A 200 -17.77 -28.35 -30.04
CA ARG A 200 -16.62 -28.99 -30.69
C ARG A 200 -16.44 -30.45 -30.28
N TRP A 201 -16.69 -30.77 -29.00
CA TRP A 201 -16.66 -32.15 -28.52
C TRP A 201 -17.81 -32.98 -29.11
N GLN A 202 -19.01 -32.42 -29.22
CA GLN A 202 -20.16 -33.04 -29.87
C GLN A 202 -19.94 -33.20 -31.37
N ASP A 203 -19.31 -32.26 -32.06
CA ASP A 203 -18.93 -32.42 -33.46
C ASP A 203 -17.94 -33.58 -33.63
N LEU A 204 -16.98 -33.69 -32.71
CA LEU A 204 -16.01 -34.78 -32.68
C LEU A 204 -16.71 -36.14 -32.48
N VAL A 205 -17.64 -36.27 -31.51
CA VAL A 205 -18.27 -37.53 -31.12
C VAL A 205 -19.52 -37.87 -31.96
N GLY A 206 -20.37 -36.88 -32.24
CA GLY A 206 -21.72 -37.00 -32.80
C GLY A 206 -21.79 -37.09 -34.32
N THR A 207 -20.80 -36.60 -35.07
CA THR A 207 -20.81 -36.70 -36.55
C THR A 207 -20.40 -38.08 -37.09
N GLY A 208 -20.25 -39.10 -36.23
CA GLY A 208 -19.96 -40.48 -36.66
C GLY A 208 -18.57 -40.67 -37.30
N GLN A 209 -17.68 -39.68 -37.22
CA GLN A 209 -16.32 -39.77 -37.75
C GLN A 209 -15.46 -40.80 -37.00
N TRP A 210 -15.79 -41.08 -35.73
CA TRP A 210 -15.21 -42.19 -34.95
C TRP A 210 -15.71 -43.57 -35.40
N LEU A 211 -17.00 -43.72 -35.72
CA LEU A 211 -17.58 -44.98 -36.22
C LEU A 211 -16.98 -45.38 -37.58
N ARG A 212 -16.68 -44.41 -38.45
CA ARG A 212 -15.96 -44.66 -39.72
C ARG A 212 -14.48 -44.99 -39.53
N GLY A 213 -13.94 -44.79 -38.32
CA GLY A 213 -12.54 -45.05 -38.01
C GLY A 213 -12.20 -46.51 -37.72
N LEU A 214 -13.22 -47.32 -37.40
CA LEU A 214 -13.11 -48.76 -37.16
C LEU A 214 -13.09 -49.57 -38.48
N GLU A 215 -13.75 -49.10 -39.54
CA GLU A 215 -13.89 -49.87 -40.79
C GLU A 215 -12.81 -49.59 -41.86
N ARG A 216 -11.92 -48.60 -41.68
CA ARG A 216 -11.02 -48.14 -42.76
C ARG A 216 -9.55 -48.16 -42.39
N GLN A 217 -9.02 -49.34 -42.07
CA GLN A 217 -7.58 -49.49 -41.82
C GLN A 217 -6.73 -49.55 -43.11
N VAL A 218 -7.32 -49.62 -44.32
CA VAL A 218 -6.57 -49.81 -45.57
C VAL A 218 -6.30 -48.51 -46.37
N SER A 219 -7.05 -47.41 -46.17
CA SER A 219 -6.91 -46.19 -47.01
C SER A 219 -6.08 -45.04 -46.39
N ARG A 220 -5.57 -45.21 -45.16
CA ARG A 220 -5.09 -44.11 -44.28
C ARG A 220 -3.66 -43.61 -44.50
N LEU A 221 -2.88 -44.22 -45.39
CA LEU A 221 -1.54 -43.71 -45.72
C LEU A 221 -1.59 -42.54 -46.71
N ARG A 222 -2.59 -42.50 -47.60
CA ARG A 222 -2.69 -41.47 -48.64
C ARG A 222 -3.22 -40.14 -48.12
N ASP A 223 -4.23 -40.17 -47.24
CA ASP A 223 -4.90 -38.95 -46.77
C ASP A 223 -4.10 -38.20 -45.68
N ARG A 224 -3.16 -38.87 -45.01
CA ARG A 224 -2.26 -38.22 -44.03
C ARG A 224 -1.23 -37.30 -44.70
N VAL A 225 -0.79 -37.66 -45.91
CA VAL A 225 0.17 -36.85 -46.68
C VAL A 225 -0.53 -35.61 -47.25
N SER A 226 -1.77 -35.74 -47.71
CA SER A 226 -2.55 -34.59 -48.21
C SER A 226 -3.06 -33.68 -47.10
N ALA A 227 -3.47 -34.20 -45.94
CA ALA A 227 -3.91 -33.38 -44.81
C ALA A 227 -2.77 -32.57 -44.17
N ALA A 228 -1.54 -33.10 -44.16
CA ALA A 228 -0.35 -32.37 -43.72
C ALA A 228 0.07 -31.27 -44.71
N LEU A 229 -0.20 -31.46 -46.01
CA LEU A 229 0.06 -30.45 -47.05
C LEU A 229 -1.02 -29.34 -47.14
N LEU A 230 -2.24 -29.61 -46.68
CA LEU A 230 -3.39 -28.69 -46.75
C LEU A 230 -3.66 -27.92 -45.44
N GLY A 231 -2.83 -28.09 -44.40
CA GLY A 231 -2.86 -27.28 -43.18
C GLY A 231 -4.16 -27.36 -42.35
N ARG A 232 -5.01 -28.37 -42.54
CA ARG A 232 -6.28 -28.48 -41.82
C ARG A 232 -6.06 -29.05 -40.40
N PRO A 233 -6.45 -28.34 -39.33
CA PRO A 233 -6.26 -28.82 -37.96
C PRO A 233 -7.10 -30.07 -37.69
N THR A 234 -6.51 -31.04 -36.99
CA THR A 234 -7.21 -32.27 -36.62
C THR A 234 -8.38 -31.96 -35.67
N PRO A 235 -9.49 -32.73 -35.71
CA PRO A 235 -10.65 -32.50 -34.83
C PRO A 235 -10.31 -32.45 -33.33
N ALA A 236 -9.34 -33.26 -32.87
CA ALA A 236 -8.87 -33.20 -31.47
C ALA A 236 -8.14 -31.88 -31.16
N ALA A 237 -7.38 -31.33 -32.11
CA ALA A 237 -6.73 -30.03 -31.93
C ALA A 237 -7.74 -28.89 -31.77
N GLN A 238 -8.87 -28.94 -32.49
CA GLN A 238 -9.93 -27.92 -32.39
C GLN A 238 -10.62 -27.91 -31.01
N VAL A 239 -10.84 -29.09 -30.40
CA VAL A 239 -11.36 -29.16 -29.03
C VAL A 239 -10.32 -28.66 -28.03
N GLY A 240 -9.05 -29.00 -28.23
CA GLY A 240 -7.94 -28.47 -27.42
C GLY A 240 -7.85 -26.94 -27.47
N GLU A 241 -7.96 -26.34 -28.66
CA GLU A 241 -7.97 -24.89 -28.85
C GLU A 241 -9.19 -24.23 -28.19
N ALA A 242 -10.38 -24.83 -28.30
CA ALA A 242 -11.58 -24.32 -27.63
C ALA A 242 -11.45 -24.37 -26.09
N ILE A 243 -10.84 -25.44 -25.55
CA ILE A 243 -10.50 -25.55 -24.11
C ILE A 243 -9.49 -24.47 -23.74
N GLU A 244 -8.46 -24.26 -24.56
CA GLU A 244 -7.46 -23.21 -24.34
C GLU A 244 -8.13 -21.84 -24.21
N SER A 245 -8.90 -21.43 -25.22
CA SER A 245 -9.59 -20.13 -25.21
C SER A 245 -10.49 -19.97 -23.99
N SER A 246 -11.32 -20.98 -23.69
CA SER A 246 -12.31 -20.89 -22.60
C SER A 246 -11.64 -20.78 -21.22
N VAL A 247 -10.55 -21.53 -21.00
CA VAL A 247 -9.80 -21.45 -19.74
C VAL A 247 -9.03 -20.14 -19.66
N VAL A 248 -8.41 -19.68 -20.77
CA VAL A 248 -7.73 -18.39 -20.82
C VAL A 248 -8.69 -17.25 -20.47
N ASP A 249 -9.88 -17.23 -21.06
CA ASP A 249 -10.89 -16.20 -20.80
C ASP A 249 -11.34 -16.20 -19.35
N LEU A 250 -11.56 -17.38 -18.75
CA LEU A 250 -11.87 -17.50 -17.32
C LEU A 250 -10.73 -16.97 -16.45
N LEU A 251 -9.48 -17.35 -16.73
CA LEU A 251 -8.32 -16.92 -15.95
C LEU A 251 -8.10 -15.41 -16.04
N VAL A 252 -8.25 -14.84 -17.24
CA VAL A 252 -8.15 -13.39 -17.45
C VAL A 252 -9.27 -12.66 -16.71
N ALA A 253 -10.52 -13.14 -16.80
CA ALA A 253 -11.65 -12.54 -16.12
C ALA A 253 -11.49 -12.57 -14.59
N GLU A 254 -11.08 -13.70 -14.02
CA GLU A 254 -10.96 -13.87 -12.58
C GLU A 254 -9.73 -13.16 -11.99
N ALA A 255 -8.58 -13.25 -12.65
CA ALA A 255 -7.38 -12.54 -12.20
C ALA A 255 -7.51 -11.02 -12.37
N GLY A 256 -8.00 -10.55 -13.54
CA GLY A 256 -8.29 -9.14 -13.76
C GLY A 256 -9.38 -8.59 -12.83
N GLY A 257 -10.38 -9.41 -12.54
CA GLY A 257 -11.44 -9.14 -11.56
C GLY A 257 -10.89 -8.97 -10.14
N ALA A 258 -9.97 -9.83 -9.71
CA ALA A 258 -9.32 -9.75 -8.39
C ALA A 258 -8.50 -8.47 -8.22
N ALA A 259 -7.67 -8.12 -9.21
CA ALA A 259 -6.91 -6.88 -9.20
C ALA A 259 -7.82 -5.65 -9.15
N SER A 260 -8.87 -5.64 -9.98
CA SER A 260 -9.86 -4.56 -10.01
C SER A 260 -10.64 -4.44 -8.69
N GLN A 261 -10.99 -5.57 -8.05
CA GLN A 261 -11.67 -5.59 -6.76
C GLN A 261 -10.76 -5.08 -5.64
N THR A 262 -9.48 -5.46 -5.66
CA THR A 262 -8.46 -4.96 -4.73
C THR A 262 -8.38 -3.44 -4.82
N LEU A 263 -8.22 -2.88 -6.02
CA LEU A 263 -8.16 -1.43 -6.22
C LEU A 263 -9.45 -0.72 -5.77
N ARG A 264 -10.63 -1.29 -6.06
CA ARG A 264 -11.91 -0.75 -5.56
C ARG A 264 -12.02 -0.80 -4.04
N SER A 265 -11.48 -1.84 -3.39
CA SER A 265 -11.46 -1.93 -1.92
C SER A 265 -10.61 -0.81 -1.33
N TRP A 266 -9.41 -0.59 -1.87
CA TRP A 266 -8.50 0.46 -1.42
C TRP A 266 -9.07 1.87 -1.64
N ARG A 267 -9.76 2.10 -2.77
CA ARG A 267 -10.46 3.38 -3.02
C ARG A 267 -11.52 3.72 -1.97
N ARG A 268 -12.24 2.71 -1.46
CA ARG A 268 -13.30 2.93 -0.46
C ARG A 268 -12.76 3.37 0.89
N VAL A 269 -11.54 2.96 1.25
CA VAL A 269 -10.88 3.33 2.51
C VAL A 269 -10.20 4.71 2.41
N GLY A 270 -10.22 5.35 1.23
CA GLY A 270 -9.62 6.67 1.03
C GLY A 270 -8.08 6.68 1.05
N THR A 271 -7.46 5.50 1.00
CA THR A 271 -6.00 5.32 1.16
C THR A 271 -5.20 5.46 -0.13
N LEU A 272 -5.84 5.74 -1.27
CA LEU A 272 -5.13 5.97 -2.54
C LEU A 272 -4.76 7.45 -2.67
N PRO A 273 -3.46 7.81 -2.67
CA PRO A 273 -3.05 9.14 -3.08
C PRO A 273 -3.47 9.39 -4.52
N SER A 274 -3.87 10.61 -4.85
CA SER A 274 -4.14 11.10 -6.22
C SER A 274 -3.01 10.82 -7.24
N ARG A 275 -1.81 10.44 -6.79
CA ARG A 275 -0.72 9.91 -7.64
C ARG A 275 -1.01 8.57 -8.31
N THR A 276 -2.11 7.91 -7.96
CA THR A 276 -2.57 6.66 -8.58
C THR A 276 -3.42 6.90 -9.84
N GLY A 277 -3.40 8.09 -10.43
CA GLY A 277 -3.86 8.29 -11.82
C GLY A 277 -3.13 7.39 -12.83
N GLN A 278 -1.96 6.85 -12.45
CA GLN A 278 -1.21 5.80 -13.17
C GLN A 278 -1.61 4.37 -12.76
N ALA A 279 -2.59 4.16 -11.87
CA ALA A 279 -3.03 2.82 -11.44
C ALA A 279 -3.73 1.99 -12.52
N ALA A 280 -4.02 2.59 -13.68
CA ALA A 280 -4.36 1.83 -14.88
C ALA A 280 -3.22 0.89 -15.34
N GLN A 281 -2.02 0.99 -14.76
CA GLN A 281 -0.82 0.23 -15.12
C GLN A 281 -0.38 -0.81 -14.06
N TRP A 282 -1.20 -1.09 -13.03
CA TRP A 282 -0.76 -1.83 -11.82
C TRP A 282 -1.05 -3.33 -11.79
N GLY A 283 -1.25 -3.92 -12.96
CA GLY A 283 -1.06 -5.34 -13.21
C GLY A 283 -0.33 -5.49 -14.54
N ALA A 284 0.14 -6.71 -14.84
CA ALA A 284 0.23 -7.16 -16.22
C ALA A 284 -0.99 -6.59 -16.97
N GLY A 285 -0.78 -5.79 -18.01
CA GLY A 285 -1.89 -5.32 -18.85
C GLY A 285 -2.73 -6.53 -19.27
N GLU A 286 -4.01 -6.34 -19.58
CA GLU A 286 -4.89 -7.47 -19.94
C GLU A 286 -4.26 -8.38 -21.01
N GLU A 287 -3.46 -7.81 -21.92
CA GLU A 287 -2.64 -8.50 -22.90
C GLU A 287 -1.55 -9.40 -22.30
N ASP A 288 -0.72 -8.90 -21.38
CA ASP A 288 0.31 -9.70 -20.67
C ASP A 288 -0.34 -10.78 -19.78
N LEU A 289 -1.48 -10.47 -19.15
CA LEU A 289 -2.24 -11.46 -18.39
C LEU A 289 -2.78 -12.58 -19.31
N ARG A 290 -3.29 -12.22 -20.48
CA ARG A 290 -3.79 -13.16 -21.48
C ARG A 290 -2.67 -14.02 -22.06
N GLU A 291 -1.50 -13.44 -22.33
CA GLU A 291 -0.31 -14.17 -22.78
C GLU A 291 0.13 -15.21 -21.74
N ARG A 292 0.30 -14.79 -20.49
CA ARG A 292 0.68 -15.67 -19.37
C ARG A 292 -0.35 -16.75 -19.10
N ALA A 293 -1.65 -16.42 -19.19
CA ALA A 293 -2.72 -17.41 -19.09
C ALA A 293 -2.66 -18.43 -20.25
N GLY A 294 -2.40 -17.97 -21.47
CA GLY A 294 -2.21 -18.85 -22.63
C GLY A 294 -1.02 -19.80 -22.46
N GLU A 295 0.13 -19.29 -22.02
CA GLU A 295 1.31 -20.13 -21.73
C GLU A 295 1.02 -21.16 -20.64
N LEU A 296 0.34 -20.75 -19.58
CA LEU A 296 -0.09 -21.63 -18.49
C LEU A 296 -0.95 -22.77 -19.02
N VAL A 297 -1.98 -22.47 -19.81
CA VAL A 297 -2.93 -23.46 -20.31
C VAL A 297 -2.28 -24.38 -21.33
N ARG A 298 -1.47 -23.86 -22.27
CA ARG A 298 -0.69 -24.69 -23.20
C ARG A 298 0.28 -25.61 -22.48
N GLY A 299 0.95 -25.10 -21.44
CA GLY A 299 1.84 -25.89 -20.58
C GLY A 299 1.10 -27.01 -19.84
N TRP A 300 -0.11 -26.74 -19.35
CA TRP A 300 -0.98 -27.76 -18.76
C TRP A 300 -1.43 -28.80 -19.79
N GLN A 301 -1.91 -28.38 -20.97
CA GLN A 301 -2.34 -29.29 -22.03
C GLN A 301 -1.22 -30.23 -22.49
N ALA A 302 0.00 -29.69 -22.64
CA ALA A 302 1.19 -30.48 -22.94
C ALA A 302 1.47 -31.52 -21.84
N GLY A 303 1.34 -31.13 -20.56
CA GLY A 303 1.48 -32.04 -19.42
C GLY A 303 0.43 -33.17 -19.41
N VAL A 304 -0.82 -32.86 -19.75
CA VAL A 304 -1.90 -33.87 -19.86
C VAL A 304 -1.60 -34.85 -21.00
N LEU A 305 -1.17 -34.36 -22.16
CA LEU A 305 -0.78 -35.23 -23.28
C LEU A 305 0.41 -36.12 -22.92
N GLU A 306 1.37 -35.61 -22.18
CA GLU A 306 2.52 -36.39 -21.72
C GLU A 306 2.10 -37.46 -20.69
N MET A 307 1.19 -37.14 -19.78
CA MET A 307 0.62 -38.12 -18.85
C MET A 307 -0.06 -39.29 -19.58
N VAL A 308 -0.80 -39.00 -20.65
CA VAL A 308 -1.42 -40.02 -21.51
C VAL A 308 -0.38 -40.85 -22.26
N ARG A 309 0.71 -40.24 -22.74
CA ARG A 309 1.81 -40.98 -23.41
C ARG A 309 2.51 -41.92 -22.45
N ALA A 310 2.84 -41.45 -21.25
CA ALA A 310 3.51 -42.24 -20.23
C ALA A 310 2.69 -43.47 -19.82
N GLU A 311 1.39 -43.30 -19.57
CA GLU A 311 0.49 -44.39 -19.21
C GLU A 311 0.25 -45.39 -20.37
N GLY A 312 0.35 -44.92 -21.63
CA GLY A 312 0.17 -45.75 -22.84
C GLY A 312 1.34 -46.68 -23.20
N THR A 313 2.43 -46.67 -22.42
CA THR A 313 3.63 -47.51 -22.66
C THR A 313 3.48 -48.97 -22.22
N ASP A 314 2.41 -49.32 -21.50
CA ASP A 314 2.09 -50.71 -21.17
C ASP A 314 1.60 -51.49 -22.42
N ARG A 315 2.19 -52.67 -22.69
CA ARG A 315 2.04 -53.44 -23.94
C ARG A 315 0.59 -53.77 -24.30
N ARG A 316 -0.34 -53.81 -23.33
CA ARG A 316 -1.78 -54.04 -23.55
C ARG A 316 -2.56 -52.77 -23.89
N LEU A 317 -2.13 -51.63 -23.37
CA LEU A 317 -2.73 -50.31 -23.58
C LEU A 317 -2.32 -49.71 -24.92
N THR A 318 -1.11 -50.03 -25.39
CA THR A 318 -0.53 -49.52 -26.63
C THR A 318 -1.43 -49.79 -27.85
N ALA A 319 -2.06 -50.96 -27.96
CA ALA A 319 -2.94 -51.29 -29.09
C ALA A 319 -4.22 -50.43 -29.14
N ARG A 320 -4.78 -50.08 -27.98
CA ARG A 320 -5.97 -49.22 -27.87
C ARG A 320 -5.59 -47.76 -28.09
N VAL A 321 -4.54 -47.26 -27.44
CA VAL A 321 -4.04 -45.88 -27.63
C VAL A 321 -3.59 -45.63 -29.08
N LEU A 322 -3.02 -46.62 -29.77
CA LEU A 322 -2.71 -46.55 -31.21
C LEU A 322 -3.95 -46.44 -32.10
N SER A 323 -5.11 -46.94 -31.65
CA SER A 323 -6.38 -46.89 -32.39
C SER A 323 -7.10 -45.53 -32.25
N TYR A 324 -7.03 -44.91 -31.06
CA TYR A 324 -7.68 -43.63 -30.76
C TYR A 324 -6.76 -42.41 -30.95
N GLY A 325 -5.45 -42.60 -30.87
CA GLY A 325 -4.45 -41.53 -30.92
C GLY A 325 -4.33 -40.76 -29.60
N VAL A 326 -3.09 -40.45 -29.21
CA VAL A 326 -2.76 -39.70 -27.97
C VAL A 326 -3.55 -38.39 -27.86
N GLY A 327 -3.77 -37.69 -28.97
CA GLY A 327 -4.53 -36.43 -28.99
C GLY A 327 -6.00 -36.59 -28.60
N GLY A 328 -6.69 -37.63 -29.08
CA GLY A 328 -8.10 -37.85 -28.74
C GLY A 328 -8.30 -38.27 -27.28
N VAL A 329 -7.40 -39.10 -26.77
CA VAL A 329 -7.39 -39.56 -25.38
C VAL A 329 -7.04 -38.41 -24.42
N GLY A 330 -6.06 -37.57 -24.79
CA GLY A 330 -5.70 -36.38 -24.02
C GLY A 330 -6.84 -35.38 -23.92
N VAL A 331 -7.52 -35.09 -25.04
CA VAL A 331 -8.70 -34.21 -25.04
C VAL A 331 -9.83 -34.79 -24.19
N ALA A 332 -10.08 -36.10 -24.27
CA ALA A 332 -11.08 -36.75 -23.41
C ALA A 332 -10.73 -36.58 -21.92
N LEU A 333 -9.44 -36.68 -21.56
CA LEU A 333 -8.98 -36.45 -20.19
C LEU A 333 -9.12 -34.98 -19.77
N MET A 334 -8.83 -34.02 -20.66
CA MET A 334 -9.06 -32.60 -20.41
C MET A 334 -10.55 -32.32 -20.17
N VAL A 335 -11.44 -32.84 -21.02
CA VAL A 335 -12.90 -32.71 -20.85
C VAL A 335 -13.34 -33.34 -19.52
N LEU A 336 -12.76 -34.48 -19.14
CA LEU A 336 -13.05 -35.13 -17.86
C LEU A 336 -12.65 -34.26 -16.67
N VAL A 337 -11.51 -33.56 -16.71
CA VAL A 337 -11.09 -32.64 -15.64
C VAL A 337 -12.15 -31.60 -15.33
N PHE A 338 -12.87 -31.11 -16.36
CA PHE A 338 -13.95 -30.13 -16.19
C PHE A 338 -15.31 -30.75 -15.79
N ALA A 339 -15.41 -32.08 -15.78
CA ALA A 339 -16.65 -32.80 -15.51
C ALA A 339 -16.64 -33.59 -14.18
N HIS A 340 -15.48 -33.73 -13.52
CA HIS A 340 -15.26 -34.79 -12.52
C HIS A 340 -15.47 -34.37 -11.05
N THR A 341 -15.74 -33.11 -10.72
CA THR A 341 -15.87 -32.68 -9.31
C THR A 341 -17.23 -32.10 -8.92
N GLY A 342 -18.03 -31.58 -9.87
CA GLY A 342 -19.44 -31.24 -9.66
C GLY A 342 -20.31 -32.49 -9.73
N GLY A 343 -20.53 -33.13 -8.58
CA GLY A 343 -21.15 -34.45 -8.45
C GLY A 343 -22.22 -34.80 -9.47
N LEU A 344 -22.00 -35.90 -10.20
CA LEU A 344 -23.00 -36.61 -11.02
C LEU A 344 -24.19 -37.16 -10.20
N SER A 345 -24.34 -36.78 -8.92
CA SER A 345 -25.37 -37.22 -7.99
C SER A 345 -26.50 -36.21 -7.75
N GLY A 346 -26.41 -34.99 -8.27
CA GLY A 346 -27.45 -33.95 -8.13
C GLY A 346 -28.41 -33.89 -9.33
N ALA A 347 -29.71 -33.85 -9.06
CA ALA A 347 -30.86 -34.02 -9.96
C ALA A 347 -31.00 -33.10 -11.21
N GLU A 348 -29.98 -32.36 -11.63
CA GLU A 348 -30.03 -31.52 -12.84
C GLU A 348 -29.23 -32.15 -13.99
N VAL A 349 -29.68 -33.32 -14.44
CA VAL A 349 -29.20 -33.95 -15.67
C VAL A 349 -29.80 -33.21 -16.86
N GLY A 350 -29.27 -32.03 -17.15
CA GLY A 350 -29.40 -31.38 -18.44
C GLY A 350 -28.48 -32.01 -19.48
N ILE A 351 -28.66 -31.62 -20.74
CA ILE A 351 -28.00 -32.09 -21.98
C ILE A 351 -26.46 -32.22 -21.88
N ALA A 352 -25.82 -31.58 -20.89
CA ALA A 352 -24.39 -31.66 -20.58
C ALA A 352 -23.92 -33.03 -20.00
N GLY A 353 -24.77 -33.78 -19.30
CA GLY A 353 -24.37 -35.06 -18.67
C GLY A 353 -24.07 -36.19 -19.67
N GLY A 354 -24.66 -36.16 -20.87
CA GLY A 354 -24.53 -37.24 -21.85
C GLY A 354 -23.18 -37.29 -22.58
N THR A 355 -22.52 -36.15 -22.76
CA THR A 355 -21.27 -36.05 -23.55
C THR A 355 -20.01 -36.28 -22.73
N ALA A 356 -20.00 -35.85 -21.46
CA ALA A 356 -18.95 -36.17 -20.50
C ALA A 356 -18.89 -37.68 -20.21
N LEU A 357 -20.06 -38.34 -20.19
CA LEU A 357 -20.17 -39.79 -20.04
C LEU A 357 -19.43 -40.54 -21.18
N VAL A 358 -19.41 -39.99 -22.40
CA VAL A 358 -18.68 -40.60 -23.53
C VAL A 358 -17.16 -40.47 -23.34
N ALA A 359 -16.66 -39.31 -22.90
CA ALA A 359 -15.25 -39.13 -22.57
C ALA A 359 -14.83 -40.10 -21.45
N GLN A 360 -15.66 -40.21 -20.40
CA GLN A 360 -15.45 -41.12 -19.29
C GLN A 360 -15.42 -42.59 -19.75
N ARG A 361 -16.40 -43.05 -20.51
CA ARG A 361 -16.46 -44.44 -21.00
C ARG A 361 -15.30 -44.80 -21.91
N LEU A 362 -14.84 -43.85 -22.73
CA LEU A 362 -13.66 -44.01 -23.56
C LEU A 362 -12.41 -44.17 -22.69
N LEU A 363 -12.21 -43.31 -21.69
CA LEU A 363 -11.05 -43.38 -20.81
C LEU A 363 -11.07 -44.63 -19.93
N GLU A 364 -12.23 -45.04 -19.40
CA GLU A 364 -12.41 -46.30 -18.67
C GLU A 364 -12.06 -47.51 -19.55
N ALA A 365 -12.49 -47.52 -20.81
CA ALA A 365 -12.18 -48.60 -21.74
C ALA A 365 -10.70 -48.64 -22.14
N VAL A 366 -10.01 -47.49 -22.16
CA VAL A 366 -8.58 -47.40 -22.46
C VAL A 366 -7.76 -47.76 -21.23
N PHE A 367 -7.87 -47.01 -20.13
CA PHE A 367 -6.96 -47.10 -18.97
C PHE A 367 -7.53 -47.87 -17.76
N GLY A 368 -8.84 -48.07 -17.70
CA GLY A 368 -9.52 -48.53 -16.50
C GLY A 368 -9.91 -47.38 -15.55
N ASP A 369 -10.92 -47.62 -14.72
CA ASP A 369 -11.57 -46.61 -13.86
C ASP A 369 -10.59 -45.97 -12.86
N GLN A 370 -9.78 -46.77 -12.16
CA GLN A 370 -8.86 -46.24 -11.15
C GLN A 370 -7.73 -45.40 -11.75
N ALA A 371 -7.16 -45.82 -12.88
CA ALA A 371 -6.11 -45.08 -13.58
C ALA A 371 -6.67 -43.75 -14.12
N MET A 372 -7.85 -43.79 -14.76
CA MET A 372 -8.55 -42.59 -15.23
C MET A 372 -8.77 -41.58 -14.10
N ARG A 373 -9.34 -41.98 -12.95
CA ARG A 373 -9.59 -41.06 -11.83
C ARG A 373 -8.30 -40.44 -11.30
N THR A 374 -7.25 -41.25 -11.21
CA THR A 374 -5.93 -40.78 -10.75
C THR A 374 -5.33 -39.76 -11.72
N MET A 375 -5.42 -40.01 -13.03
CA MET A 375 -4.96 -39.08 -14.06
C MET A 375 -5.77 -37.78 -14.07
N ALA A 376 -7.11 -37.88 -13.98
CA ALA A 376 -7.99 -36.71 -13.93
C ALA A 376 -7.68 -35.84 -12.71
N LYS A 377 -7.50 -36.45 -11.53
CA LYS A 377 -7.10 -35.74 -10.31
C LYS A 377 -5.74 -35.07 -10.48
N ARG A 378 -4.72 -35.77 -10.99
CA ARG A 378 -3.39 -35.19 -11.22
C ARG A 378 -3.42 -34.03 -12.21
N ALA A 379 -4.21 -34.14 -13.28
CA ALA A 379 -4.38 -33.08 -14.27
C ALA A 379 -5.11 -31.86 -13.68
N TYR A 380 -6.12 -32.08 -12.83
CA TYR A 380 -6.79 -31.02 -12.08
C TYR A 380 -5.83 -30.33 -11.10
N ASP A 381 -5.12 -31.10 -10.28
CA ASP A 381 -4.17 -30.58 -9.28
C ASP A 381 -3.04 -29.78 -9.97
N ASP A 382 -2.55 -30.22 -11.14
CA ASP A 382 -1.56 -29.47 -11.93
C ASP A 382 -2.12 -28.14 -12.44
N LEU A 383 -3.36 -28.12 -12.95
CA LEU A 383 -4.01 -26.88 -13.38
C LEU A 383 -4.16 -25.91 -12.21
N MET A 384 -4.71 -26.36 -11.09
CA MET A 384 -4.93 -25.53 -9.90
C MET A 384 -3.62 -24.98 -9.34
N ARG A 385 -2.56 -25.80 -9.28
CA ARG A 385 -1.23 -25.34 -8.86
C ARG A 385 -0.74 -24.18 -9.72
N ARG A 386 -0.85 -24.29 -11.04
CA ARG A 386 -0.42 -23.22 -11.96
C ARG A 386 -1.28 -21.96 -11.82
N VAL A 387 -2.60 -22.12 -11.63
CA VAL A 387 -3.51 -20.99 -11.38
C VAL A 387 -3.13 -20.23 -10.12
N GLN A 388 -2.82 -20.94 -9.03
CA GLN A 388 -2.36 -20.31 -7.79
C GLN A 388 -1.05 -19.53 -7.99
N GLU A 389 -0.13 -20.05 -8.79
CA GLU A 389 1.12 -19.37 -9.13
C GLU A 389 0.91 -18.09 -9.96
N LEU A 390 -0.03 -18.13 -10.92
CA LEU A 390 -0.44 -16.95 -11.69
C LEU A 390 -1.02 -15.85 -10.78
N LEU A 391 -1.98 -16.23 -9.92
CA LEU A 391 -2.64 -15.32 -8.98
C LEU A 391 -1.67 -14.75 -7.93
N ALA A 392 -0.76 -15.57 -7.39
CA ALA A 392 0.26 -15.13 -6.44
C ALA A 392 1.25 -14.14 -7.09
N THR A 393 1.51 -14.27 -8.39
CA THR A 393 2.36 -13.33 -9.12
C THR A 393 1.67 -11.98 -9.32
N GLN A 394 0.39 -11.99 -9.70
CA GLN A 394 -0.47 -10.80 -9.76
C GLN A 394 -0.56 -10.10 -8.40
N GLN A 395 -0.84 -10.86 -7.33
CA GLN A 395 -0.91 -10.34 -5.97
C GLN A 395 0.39 -9.64 -5.56
N ARG A 396 1.55 -10.28 -5.79
CA ARG A 396 2.86 -9.66 -5.49
C ARG A 396 3.08 -8.36 -6.28
N ALA A 397 2.64 -8.28 -7.53
CA ALA A 397 2.74 -7.05 -8.32
C ALA A 397 1.90 -5.92 -7.72
N VAL A 398 0.66 -6.23 -7.29
CA VAL A 398 -0.22 -5.28 -6.62
C VAL A 398 0.36 -4.84 -5.27
N LEU A 399 0.86 -5.77 -4.44
CA LEU A 399 1.44 -5.46 -3.13
C LEU A 399 2.68 -4.58 -3.20
N LYS A 400 3.49 -4.69 -4.26
CA LYS A 400 4.66 -3.81 -4.48
C LYS A 400 4.30 -2.33 -4.67
N THR A 401 3.04 -2.02 -4.95
CA THR A 401 2.56 -0.63 -5.08
C THR A 401 2.30 0.03 -3.73
N LEU A 402 2.17 -0.74 -2.65
CA LEU A 402 1.97 -0.20 -1.32
C LEU A 402 3.25 0.52 -0.86
N PRO A 403 3.15 1.75 -0.33
CA PRO A 403 4.30 2.46 0.19
C PRO A 403 4.92 1.68 1.35
N SER A 404 6.24 1.77 1.47
CA SER A 404 6.95 1.32 2.66
C SER A 404 7.08 2.47 3.65
N SER A 405 6.94 2.16 4.93
CA SER A 405 7.27 3.09 6.01
C SER A 405 8.79 3.10 6.18
N ALA A 406 9.41 4.28 6.07
CA ALA A 406 10.83 4.46 6.28
C ALA A 406 11.05 5.76 7.07
N PRO A 407 11.58 5.70 8.31
CA PRO A 407 11.93 4.49 9.08
C PRO A 407 10.71 3.67 9.50
N GLU A 408 10.94 2.43 9.95
CA GLU A 408 9.92 1.62 10.63
C GLU A 408 9.55 2.24 11.97
N SER A 409 8.27 2.16 12.35
CA SER A 409 7.73 2.76 13.56
C SER A 409 8.47 2.28 14.83
N GLY A 410 8.79 0.98 14.89
CA GLY A 410 9.52 0.38 16.01
C GLY A 410 10.91 0.98 16.22
N LEU A 411 11.66 1.19 15.14
CA LEU A 411 12.99 1.79 15.19
C LEU A 411 12.93 3.24 15.66
N LEU A 412 11.95 4.02 15.17
CA LEU A 412 11.76 5.40 15.62
C LEU A 412 11.41 5.44 17.11
N ARG A 413 10.46 4.60 17.58
CA ARG A 413 10.07 4.54 19.00
C ARG A 413 11.25 4.15 19.90
N GLU A 414 12.09 3.21 19.46
CA GLU A 414 13.29 2.81 20.20
C GLU A 414 14.25 3.99 20.38
N HIS A 415 14.54 4.72 19.30
CA HIS A 415 15.39 5.91 19.36
C HIS A 415 14.79 7.03 20.21
N VAL A 416 13.49 7.31 20.05
CA VAL A 416 12.78 8.33 20.84
C VAL A 416 12.85 8.01 22.32
N ARG A 417 12.63 6.74 22.70
CA ARG A 417 12.73 6.29 24.10
C ARG A 417 14.16 6.43 24.64
N GLY A 418 15.17 6.14 23.83
CA GLY A 418 16.58 6.35 24.20
C GLY A 418 16.87 7.83 24.50
N VAL A 419 16.33 8.74 23.69
CA VAL A 419 16.46 10.19 23.91
C VAL A 419 15.66 10.62 25.14
N GLU A 420 14.44 10.13 25.36
CA GLU A 420 13.65 10.43 26.56
C GLU A 420 14.39 10.11 27.84
N VAL A 421 14.98 8.92 27.93
CA VAL A 421 15.75 8.50 29.11
C VAL A 421 16.95 9.44 29.32
N ALA A 422 17.68 9.76 28.26
CA ALA A 422 18.83 10.67 28.35
C ALA A 422 18.41 12.10 28.76
N VAL A 423 17.26 12.59 28.29
CA VAL A 423 16.71 13.90 28.68
C VAL A 423 16.30 13.90 30.15
N GLN A 424 15.67 12.82 30.62
CA GLN A 424 15.28 12.66 32.03
C GLN A 424 16.50 12.56 32.97
N GLU A 425 17.57 11.90 32.55
CA GLU A 425 18.83 11.82 33.31
C GLU A 425 19.61 13.14 33.32
N TRP A 426 19.39 14.00 32.33
CA TRP A 426 20.05 15.30 32.24
C TRP A 426 19.42 16.36 33.16
N ARG A 427 18.15 16.16 33.54
CA ARG A 427 17.40 17.01 34.45
C ARG A 427 17.89 16.86 35.90
#